data_AF-A0A7C3CEY8-F1
#
_entry.id   AF-A0A7C3CEY8-F1
#
_cell.length_a   1.000
_cell.length_b   1.000
_cell.length_c   1.000
_cell.angle_alpha   90.00
_cell.angle_beta   90.00
_cell.angle_gamma   90.00
#
_symmetry.space_group_name_H-M   'P 1'
#
loop_
_entity.id
_entity.type
_entity.pdbx_description
1 polymer ?
#
loop_
_entity_poly.entity_id
_entity_poly.type
_entity_poly.pdbx_seq_one_letter_code
_entity_poly.pdbx_strand_id
1 'polypeptide(L)'
;LTHFGLDFSERACRGYVAEVVAEAKRLNNSVEVDMEAYPYVEPTLRTVVDLHERFGCVRAVIQAYLRRSEADIERLCGLGIPVRLCKGAYKEPASVAFTRKREVNENYRRLAALLLEKGVQPAMATHDERIIADVIRMAGERGVAPDGLEFQMLYGIRRSLQRRLVSEGYRVRLYVPYGVAWYPYFMRRLAERPANLLFLIRNLLRR
;
A
#
# COMPACT_ATOMS: atom_id res chain seq x y z
N LEU A 1 -12.87 0.44 -0.73
CA LEU A 1 -14.12 0.97 -0.14
C LEU A 1 -15.36 0.68 -0.97
N THR A 2 -15.28 0.49 -2.28
CA THR A 2 -16.44 0.15 -3.15
C THR A 2 -17.26 -1.04 -2.66
N HIS A 3 -16.61 -2.05 -2.07
CA HIS A 3 -17.28 -3.21 -1.45
C HIS A 3 -18.15 -2.85 -0.21
N PHE A 4 -17.94 -1.68 0.38
CA PHE A 4 -18.77 -1.11 1.44
C PHE A 4 -19.78 -0.07 0.92
N GLY A 5 -19.96 0.00 -0.41
CA GLY A 5 -20.97 0.83 -1.05
C GLY A 5 -20.56 2.29 -1.30
N LEU A 6 -19.26 2.55 -1.47
CA LEU A 6 -18.75 3.90 -1.76
C LEU A 6 -19.42 4.54 -2.99
N ASP A 7 -19.69 3.76 -4.03
CA ASP A 7 -20.37 4.24 -5.25
C ASP A 7 -21.83 4.66 -5.02
N PHE A 8 -22.44 4.22 -3.91
CA PHE A 8 -23.84 4.49 -3.60
C PHE A 8 -24.00 5.60 -2.56
N SER A 9 -23.17 5.60 -1.52
CA SER A 9 -23.22 6.61 -0.46
C SER A 9 -21.93 6.64 0.35
N GLU A 10 -21.19 7.75 0.27
CA GLU A 10 -20.02 8.00 1.14
C GLU A 10 -20.37 7.89 2.63
N ARG A 11 -21.52 8.46 3.03
CA ARG A 11 -21.96 8.44 4.43
C ARG A 11 -22.23 7.01 4.91
N ALA A 12 -22.97 6.22 4.14
CA ALA A 12 -23.28 4.84 4.52
C ALA A 12 -22.00 3.98 4.52
N CYS A 13 -21.18 4.10 3.48
CA CYS A 13 -19.88 3.43 3.39
C CYS A 13 -19.02 3.71 4.62
N ARG A 14 -18.89 4.98 5.02
CA ARG A 14 -18.12 5.35 6.21
C ARG A 14 -18.71 4.77 7.50
N GLY A 15 -20.04 4.72 7.62
CA GLY A 15 -20.73 4.07 8.74
C GLY A 15 -20.36 2.59 8.86
N TYR A 16 -20.50 1.84 7.77
CA TYR A 16 -20.18 0.40 7.76
C TYR A 16 -18.70 0.12 8.03
N VAL A 17 -17.79 0.95 7.47
CA VAL A 17 -16.35 0.80 7.73
C VAL A 17 -16.03 1.16 9.19
N ALA A 18 -16.72 2.14 9.78
CA ALA A 18 -16.53 2.50 11.19
C ALA A 18 -16.86 1.33 12.14
N GLU A 19 -17.86 0.51 11.83
CA GLU A 19 -18.19 -0.69 12.63
C GLU A 19 -17.03 -1.69 12.60
N VAL A 20 -16.44 -1.94 11.43
CA VAL A 20 -15.27 -2.82 11.28
C VAL A 20 -14.05 -2.26 12.02
N VAL A 21 -13.79 -0.96 11.90
CA VAL A 21 -12.66 -0.30 12.57
C VAL A 21 -12.84 -0.30 14.09
N ALA A 22 -14.05 -0.07 14.58
CA ALA A 22 -14.35 -0.12 16.01
C ALA A 22 -14.08 -1.51 16.60
N GLU A 23 -14.50 -2.57 15.90
CA GLU A 23 -14.24 -3.94 16.33
C GLU A 23 -12.76 -4.30 16.23
N ALA A 24 -12.07 -3.90 15.16
CA ALA A 24 -10.62 -4.05 15.05
C ALA A 24 -9.90 -3.36 16.22
N LYS A 25 -10.29 -2.14 16.58
CA LYS A 25 -9.73 -1.42 17.73
C LYS A 25 -9.95 -2.17 19.03
N ARG A 26 -11.16 -2.68 19.28
CA ARG A 26 -11.51 -3.47 20.47
C ARG A 26 -10.63 -4.71 20.60
N LEU A 27 -10.25 -5.31 19.48
CA LEU A 27 -9.38 -6.48 19.38
C LEU A 27 -7.88 -6.14 19.30
N ASN A 28 -7.47 -4.89 19.54
CA ASN A 28 -6.09 -4.41 19.39
C ASN A 28 -5.48 -4.68 18.01
N ASN A 29 -6.30 -4.55 16.97
CA ASN A 29 -5.92 -4.73 15.58
C ASN A 29 -6.04 -3.41 14.80
N SER A 30 -5.54 -3.41 13.56
CA SER A 30 -5.55 -2.27 12.64
C SER A 30 -6.28 -2.60 11.35
N VAL A 31 -6.86 -1.58 10.72
CA VAL A 31 -7.50 -1.68 9.39
C VAL A 31 -6.69 -0.87 8.38
N GLU A 32 -6.31 -1.50 7.29
CA GLU A 32 -5.67 -0.82 6.16
C GLU A 32 -6.70 -0.66 5.03
N VAL A 33 -6.93 0.58 4.58
CA VAL A 33 -7.90 0.86 3.52
C VAL A 33 -7.19 0.90 2.17
N ASP A 34 -7.31 -0.19 1.41
CA ASP A 34 -6.75 -0.30 0.06
C ASP A 34 -7.22 0.85 -0.85
N MET A 35 -6.29 1.39 -1.63
CA MET A 35 -6.56 2.49 -2.55
C MET A 35 -6.94 1.98 -3.95
N GLU A 36 -8.11 2.41 -4.41
CA GLU A 36 -8.68 2.02 -5.71
C GLU A 36 -8.24 2.97 -6.84
N ALA A 37 -8.99 3.04 -7.94
CA ALA A 37 -8.70 3.92 -9.06
C ALA A 37 -8.77 5.41 -8.68
N TYR A 38 -8.21 6.28 -9.52
CA TYR A 38 -8.06 7.72 -9.24
C TYR A 38 -9.33 8.44 -8.75
N PRO A 39 -10.54 8.20 -9.29
CA PRO A 39 -11.77 8.85 -8.81
C PRO A 39 -12.07 8.58 -7.33
N TYR A 40 -11.57 7.47 -6.79
CA TYR A 40 -11.82 7.05 -5.41
C TYR A 40 -10.79 7.59 -4.42
N VAL A 41 -9.72 8.26 -4.87
CA VAL A 41 -8.64 8.70 -3.99
C VAL A 41 -9.14 9.67 -2.94
N GLU A 42 -9.81 10.76 -3.34
CA GLU A 42 -10.27 11.77 -2.37
C GLU A 42 -11.35 11.24 -1.40
N PRO A 43 -12.41 10.53 -1.87
CA PRO A 43 -13.37 9.88 -0.97
C PRO A 43 -12.73 8.93 0.03
N THR A 44 -11.73 8.15 -0.43
CA THR A 44 -11.02 7.18 0.41
C THR A 44 -10.18 7.89 1.47
N LEU A 45 -9.41 8.91 1.09
CA LEU A 45 -8.58 9.66 2.04
C LEU A 45 -9.43 10.42 3.06
N ARG A 46 -10.57 11.00 2.68
CA ARG A 46 -11.52 11.60 3.64
C ARG A 46 -12.04 10.57 4.65
N THR A 47 -12.38 9.36 4.19
CA THR A 47 -12.81 8.26 5.05
C THR A 47 -11.69 7.81 5.99
N VAL A 48 -10.46 7.69 5.50
CA VAL A 48 -9.31 7.27 6.33
C VAL A 48 -8.99 8.31 7.39
N VAL A 49 -8.98 9.61 7.05
CA VAL A 49 -8.71 10.69 8.01
C VAL A 49 -9.73 10.67 9.14
N ASP A 50 -11.04 10.66 8.80
CA ASP A 50 -12.14 10.63 9.78
C ASP A 50 -12.04 9.42 10.74
N LEU A 51 -11.80 8.23 10.18
CA LEU A 51 -11.73 7.01 10.99
C LEU A 51 -10.42 6.89 11.77
N HIS A 52 -9.30 7.41 11.26
CA HIS A 52 -8.05 7.43 12.02
C HIS A 52 -8.14 8.42 13.19
N GLU A 53 -8.71 9.60 12.99
CA GLU A 53 -8.94 10.57 14.06
C GLU A 53 -9.79 9.98 15.19
N ARG A 54 -10.82 9.20 14.84
CA ARG A 54 -11.72 8.58 15.82
C ARG A 54 -11.14 7.35 16.53
N PHE A 55 -10.36 6.51 15.85
CA PHE A 55 -9.98 5.19 16.37
C PHE A 55 -8.45 4.96 16.49
N GLY A 56 -7.64 5.71 15.76
CA GLY A 56 -6.17 5.65 15.76
C GLY A 56 -5.57 4.36 15.19
N CYS A 57 -6.36 3.48 14.58
CA CYS A 57 -5.91 2.17 14.07
C CYS A 57 -6.15 1.98 12.56
N VAL A 58 -6.32 3.07 11.82
CA VAL A 58 -6.55 3.04 10.36
C VAL A 58 -5.29 3.45 9.60
N ARG A 59 -4.92 2.72 8.55
CA ARG A 59 -3.79 3.03 7.66
C ARG A 59 -4.26 3.37 6.26
N ALA A 60 -3.67 4.40 5.65
CA ALA A 60 -3.91 4.78 4.27
C ALA A 60 -2.99 4.00 3.30
N VAL A 61 -3.47 3.77 2.07
CA VAL A 61 -2.62 3.33 0.96
C VAL A 61 -2.42 4.48 -0.03
N ILE A 62 -1.17 4.72 -0.44
CA ILE A 62 -0.81 5.74 -1.44
C ILE A 62 -0.08 5.06 -2.62
N GLN A 63 -0.40 5.50 -3.83
CA GLN A 63 0.09 4.91 -5.07
C GLN A 63 1.14 5.82 -5.73
N ALA A 64 2.38 5.34 -5.87
CA ALA A 64 3.51 6.12 -6.35
C ALA A 64 3.37 6.60 -7.81
N TYR A 65 2.53 5.97 -8.62
CA TYR A 65 2.27 6.44 -9.99
C TYR A 65 1.43 7.71 -10.08
N LEU A 66 0.73 8.16 -9.04
CA LEU A 66 -0.09 9.39 -9.13
C LEU A 66 0.77 10.62 -8.85
N ARG A 67 0.48 11.70 -9.58
CA ARG A 67 1.17 13.00 -9.42
C ARG A 67 0.86 13.66 -8.07
N ARG A 68 -0.34 13.42 -7.52
CA ARG A 68 -0.82 13.97 -6.24
C ARG A 68 -0.21 13.33 -4.99
N SER A 69 0.40 12.16 -5.11
CA SER A 69 0.75 11.29 -3.98
C SER A 69 1.72 11.89 -2.97
N GLU A 70 2.58 12.82 -3.37
CA GLU A 70 3.44 13.54 -2.44
C GLU A 70 2.64 14.42 -1.49
N ALA A 71 1.78 15.29 -2.02
CA ALA A 71 0.95 16.18 -1.21
C ALA A 71 0.03 15.37 -0.28
N ASP A 72 -0.52 14.25 -0.77
CA ASP A 72 -1.31 13.35 0.06
C ASP A 72 -0.47 12.72 1.19
N ILE A 73 0.78 12.30 0.92
CA ILE A 73 1.68 11.78 1.97
C ILE A 73 2.02 12.87 3.00
N GLU A 74 2.35 14.08 2.57
CA GLU A 74 2.67 15.16 3.51
C GLU A 74 1.49 15.47 4.43
N ARG A 75 0.27 15.55 3.87
CA ARG A 75 -0.96 15.71 4.64
C ARG A 75 -1.15 14.57 5.65
N LEU A 76 -1.02 13.32 5.22
CA LEU A 76 -1.24 12.15 6.09
C LEU A 76 -0.18 12.05 7.20
N CYS A 77 1.10 12.32 6.89
CA CYS A 77 2.16 12.38 7.88
C CYS A 77 1.91 13.50 8.91
N GLY A 78 1.46 14.68 8.47
CA GLY A 78 1.08 15.78 9.37
C GLY A 78 -0.08 15.44 10.31
N LEU A 79 -0.92 14.47 9.94
CA LEU A 79 -2.01 13.93 10.75
C LEU A 79 -1.61 12.68 11.55
N GLY A 80 -0.35 12.24 11.48
CA GLY A 80 0.13 11.03 12.15
C GLY A 80 -0.44 9.71 11.58
N ILE A 81 -1.05 9.75 10.40
CA ILE A 81 -1.70 8.58 9.79
C ILE A 81 -0.64 7.68 9.15
N PRO A 82 -0.57 6.38 9.51
CA PRO A 82 0.35 5.45 8.86
C PRO A 82 0.04 5.29 7.38
N VAL A 83 1.08 5.13 6.56
CA VAL A 83 0.96 5.01 5.11
C VAL A 83 1.62 3.73 4.60
N ARG A 84 0.88 2.98 3.78
CA ARG A 84 1.41 1.97 2.87
C ARG A 84 1.63 2.57 1.50
N LEU A 85 2.86 2.50 1.01
CA LEU A 85 3.24 2.94 -0.34
C LEU A 85 3.26 1.76 -1.29
N CYS A 86 2.54 1.85 -2.40
CA CYS A 86 2.59 0.88 -3.51
C CYS A 86 2.89 1.59 -4.84
N LYS A 87 3.12 0.85 -5.94
CA LYS A 87 3.31 1.49 -7.26
C LYS A 87 2.01 2.02 -7.89
N GLY A 88 0.87 1.40 -7.59
CA GLY A 88 -0.40 1.60 -8.30
C GLY A 88 -0.71 0.44 -9.26
N ALA A 89 -1.95 -0.04 -9.20
CA ALA A 89 -2.42 -1.23 -9.92
C ALA A 89 -3.34 -0.92 -11.12
N TYR A 90 -3.97 0.26 -11.13
CA TYR A 90 -4.94 0.65 -12.15
C TYR A 90 -4.28 1.28 -13.38
N LYS A 91 -5.07 1.44 -14.46
CA LYS A 91 -4.68 2.16 -15.67
C LYS A 91 -5.30 3.55 -15.62
N GLU A 92 -4.46 4.56 -15.40
CA GLU A 92 -4.87 5.96 -15.29
C GLU A 92 -4.34 6.80 -16.45
N PRO A 93 -5.00 7.91 -16.82
CA PRO A 93 -4.51 8.80 -17.85
C PRO A 93 -3.24 9.56 -17.42
N ALA A 94 -2.42 9.96 -18.40
CA ALA A 94 -1.15 10.65 -18.16
C ALA A 94 -1.29 12.02 -17.45
N SER A 95 -2.49 12.60 -17.51
CA SER A 95 -2.86 13.84 -16.80
C SER A 95 -2.75 13.70 -15.28
N VAL A 96 -3.02 12.52 -14.73
CA VAL A 96 -3.04 12.28 -13.28
C VAL A 96 -1.93 11.32 -12.82
N ALA A 97 -1.39 10.52 -13.74
CA ALA A 97 -0.40 9.49 -13.42
C ALA A 97 0.85 9.51 -14.31
N PHE A 98 1.98 9.09 -13.75
CA PHE A 98 3.18 8.71 -14.50
C PHE A 98 2.91 7.42 -15.27
N THR A 99 3.12 7.45 -16.59
CA THR A 99 2.88 6.29 -17.45
C THR A 99 4.14 5.46 -17.68
N ARG A 100 5.34 6.06 -17.59
CA ARG A 100 6.61 5.35 -17.78
C ARG A 100 7.04 4.70 -16.47
N LYS A 101 7.40 3.41 -16.55
CA LYS A 101 7.87 2.63 -15.39
C LYS A 101 9.04 3.28 -14.64
N ARG A 102 9.94 3.95 -15.38
CA ARG A 102 11.08 4.67 -14.79
C ARG A 102 10.62 5.80 -13.87
N GLU A 103 9.69 6.63 -14.34
CA GLU A 103 9.12 7.74 -13.55
C GLU A 103 8.38 7.23 -12.30
N VAL A 104 7.61 6.14 -12.43
CA VAL A 104 6.93 5.51 -11.29
C VAL A 104 7.94 5.01 -10.25
N ASN A 105 9.03 4.38 -10.69
CA ASN A 105 10.09 3.90 -9.80
C ASN A 105 10.88 5.04 -9.15
N GLU A 106 11.15 6.12 -9.86
CA GLU A 106 11.79 7.34 -9.32
C GLU A 106 10.88 8.00 -8.28
N ASN A 107 9.60 8.18 -8.60
CA ASN A 107 8.64 8.76 -7.66
C ASN A 107 8.44 7.85 -6.44
N TYR A 108 8.41 6.52 -6.60
CA TYR A 108 8.33 5.60 -5.46
C TYR A 108 9.48 5.83 -4.47
N ARG A 109 10.73 5.94 -4.95
CA ARG A 109 11.88 6.16 -4.06
C ARG A 109 11.80 7.49 -3.33
N ARG A 110 11.36 8.52 -4.04
CA ARG A 110 11.19 9.87 -3.50
C ARG A 110 10.14 9.89 -2.39
N LEU A 111 8.99 9.26 -2.61
CA LEU A 111 7.94 9.11 -1.61
C LEU A 111 8.36 8.20 -0.45
N ALA A 112 9.14 7.15 -0.70
CA ALA A 112 9.70 6.31 0.35
C ALA A 112 10.68 7.09 1.24
N ALA A 113 11.54 7.92 0.65
CA ALA A 113 12.44 8.80 1.40
C ALA A 113 11.64 9.77 2.30
N LEU A 114 10.59 10.38 1.76
CA LEU A 114 9.68 11.25 2.51
C LEU A 114 9.00 10.52 3.68
N LEU A 115 8.55 9.28 3.46
CA LEU A 115 7.95 8.45 4.51
C LEU A 115 8.95 7.98 5.57
N LEU A 116 10.20 7.74 5.21
CA LEU A 116 11.26 7.43 6.18
C LEU A 116 11.62 8.63 7.06
N GLU A 117 11.44 9.85 6.55
CA GLU A 117 11.73 11.09 7.27
C GLU A 117 10.56 11.55 8.15
N LYS A 118 9.33 11.51 7.62
CA LYS A 118 8.15 12.12 8.26
C LYS A 118 7.06 11.11 8.66
N GLY A 119 7.16 9.87 8.20
CA GLY A 119 6.06 8.91 8.30
C GLY A 119 5.99 8.18 9.64
N VAL A 120 4.77 7.80 10.02
CA VAL A 120 4.52 6.93 11.17
C VAL A 120 4.38 5.49 10.69
N GLN A 121 5.29 4.61 11.13
CA GLN A 121 5.30 3.18 10.77
C GLN A 121 5.08 2.91 9.27
N PRO A 122 5.91 3.48 8.39
CA PRO A 122 5.71 3.39 6.95
C PRO A 122 5.82 1.95 6.45
N ALA A 123 4.95 1.59 5.51
CA ALA A 123 4.91 0.27 4.90
C ALA A 123 5.24 0.33 3.40
N MET A 124 6.26 -0.42 2.99
CA MET A 124 6.75 -0.48 1.61
C MET A 124 6.17 -1.71 0.92
N ALA A 125 5.10 -1.52 0.14
CA ALA A 125 4.42 -2.60 -0.58
C ALA A 125 5.01 -2.77 -1.99
N THR A 126 6.06 -3.60 -2.09
CA THR A 126 6.75 -3.88 -3.35
C THR A 126 7.47 -5.23 -3.31
N HIS A 127 7.67 -5.82 -4.49
CA HIS A 127 8.52 -7.00 -4.70
C HIS A 127 9.76 -6.68 -5.54
N ASP A 128 9.99 -5.40 -5.82
CA ASP A 128 11.11 -4.93 -6.63
C ASP A 128 12.36 -4.84 -5.75
N GLU A 129 13.24 -5.83 -5.88
CA GLU A 129 14.47 -5.96 -5.09
C GLU A 129 15.37 -4.73 -5.15
N ARG A 130 15.38 -4.00 -6.29
CA ARG A 130 16.17 -2.78 -6.44
C ARG A 130 15.60 -1.66 -5.56
N ILE A 131 14.28 -1.49 -5.59
CA ILE A 131 13.60 -0.51 -4.73
C ILE A 131 13.78 -0.87 -3.26
N ILE A 132 13.71 -2.15 -2.90
CA ILE A 132 13.92 -2.61 -1.51
C ILE A 132 15.34 -2.28 -1.05
N ALA A 133 16.36 -2.58 -1.87
CA ALA A 133 17.74 -2.22 -1.55
C ALA A 133 17.93 -0.70 -1.40
N ASP A 134 17.30 0.10 -2.27
CA ASP A 134 17.32 1.55 -2.17
C ASP A 134 16.67 2.06 -0.87
N VAL A 135 15.53 1.50 -0.47
CA VAL A 135 14.85 1.84 0.80
C VAL A 135 15.71 1.46 2.00
N ILE A 136 16.30 0.25 2.01
CA ILE A 136 17.18 -0.20 3.09
C ILE A 136 18.36 0.76 3.26
N ARG A 137 19.01 1.14 2.15
CA ARG A 137 20.10 2.12 2.19
C ARG A 137 19.63 3.47 2.73
N MET A 138 18.52 4.01 2.22
CA MET A 138 17.97 5.30 2.66
C MET A 138 17.55 5.29 4.14
N ALA A 139 17.06 4.16 4.65
CA ALA A 139 16.72 3.96 6.06
C ALA A 139 17.97 3.97 6.94
N GLY A 140 19.03 3.24 6.53
CA GLY A 140 20.31 3.23 7.23
C GLY A 140 20.97 4.62 7.29
N GLU A 141 20.95 5.37 6.17
CA GLU A 141 21.44 6.75 6.11
C GLU A 141 20.71 7.71 7.07
N ARG A 142 19.46 7.39 7.44
CA ARG A 142 18.60 8.18 8.33
C ARG A 142 18.55 7.64 9.76
N GLY A 143 19.28 6.56 10.06
CA GLY A 143 19.22 5.90 11.37
C GLY A 143 17.88 5.23 11.67
N VAL A 144 17.07 4.91 10.65
CA VAL A 144 15.81 4.17 10.83
C VAL A 144 16.13 2.70 11.05
N ALA A 145 15.81 2.19 12.23
CA ALA A 145 16.01 0.79 12.58
C ALA A 145 15.14 -0.15 11.70
N PRO A 146 15.52 -1.43 11.52
CA PRO A 146 14.77 -2.38 10.70
C PRO A 146 13.29 -2.57 11.11
N ASP A 147 12.95 -2.36 12.38
CA ASP A 147 11.59 -2.43 12.90
C ASP A 147 10.83 -1.09 12.83
N GLY A 148 11.51 -0.02 12.42
CA GLY A 148 10.95 1.30 12.14
C GLY A 148 10.21 1.40 10.80
N LEU A 149 10.33 0.39 9.93
CA LEU A 149 9.53 0.24 8.72
C LEU A 149 9.04 -1.21 8.53
N GLU A 150 8.04 -1.39 7.67
CA GLU A 150 7.51 -2.70 7.30
C GLU A 150 7.63 -2.91 5.78
N PHE A 151 8.08 -4.08 5.35
CA PHE A 151 7.94 -4.50 3.95
C PHE A 151 6.67 -5.33 3.80
N GLN A 152 5.85 -4.99 2.81
CA GLN A 152 4.62 -5.71 2.52
C GLN A 152 4.68 -6.40 1.17
N MET A 153 4.30 -7.68 1.15
CA MET A 153 4.36 -8.50 -0.05
C MET A 153 3.11 -9.35 -0.21
N LEU A 154 2.72 -9.59 -1.45
CA LEU A 154 1.67 -10.55 -1.78
C LEU A 154 2.11 -11.97 -1.40
N TYR A 155 1.20 -12.73 -0.79
CA TYR A 155 1.41 -14.13 -0.44
C TYR A 155 1.87 -14.97 -1.64
N GLY A 156 2.85 -15.86 -1.41
CA GLY A 156 3.40 -16.76 -2.43
C GLY A 156 4.44 -16.15 -3.39
N ILE A 157 4.66 -14.83 -3.37
CA ILE A 157 5.54 -14.14 -4.33
C ILE A 157 6.88 -13.77 -3.70
N ARG A 158 8.01 -14.18 -4.32
CA ARG A 158 9.38 -13.88 -3.85
C ARG A 158 9.65 -14.39 -2.41
N ARG A 159 9.29 -15.65 -2.13
CA ARG A 159 9.43 -16.25 -0.78
C ARG A 159 10.85 -16.21 -0.22
N SER A 160 11.88 -16.37 -1.06
CA SER A 160 13.28 -16.24 -0.64
C SER A 160 13.61 -14.83 -0.13
N LEU A 161 13.15 -13.80 -0.85
CA LEU A 161 13.30 -12.40 -0.45
C LEU A 161 12.56 -12.10 0.85
N GLN A 162 11.35 -12.63 1.03
CA GLN A 162 10.59 -12.49 2.29
C GLN A 162 11.38 -13.04 3.48
N ARG A 163 11.92 -14.26 3.36
CA ARG A 163 12.74 -14.89 4.40
C ARG A 163 14.01 -14.10 4.68
N ARG A 164 14.67 -13.61 3.63
CA ARG A 164 15.89 -12.80 3.75
C ARG A 164 15.62 -11.52 4.56
N LEU A 165 14.56 -10.77 4.22
CA LEU A 165 14.21 -9.55 4.94
C LEU A 165 13.93 -9.81 6.42
N VAL A 166 13.23 -10.91 6.74
CA VAL A 166 13.00 -11.31 8.13
C VAL A 166 14.32 -11.66 8.84
N SER A 167 15.23 -12.39 8.19
CA SER A 167 16.54 -12.71 8.78
C SER A 167 17.44 -11.48 8.97
N GLU A 168 17.20 -10.41 8.21
CA GLU A 168 17.86 -9.11 8.33
C GLU A 168 17.19 -8.21 9.41
N GLY A 169 16.16 -8.70 10.10
CA GLY A 169 15.47 -8.00 11.19
C GLY A 169 14.31 -7.10 10.76
N TYR A 170 13.98 -7.05 9.47
CA TYR A 170 12.85 -6.25 8.99
C TYR A 170 11.51 -6.89 9.30
N ARG A 171 10.52 -6.05 9.60
CA ARG A 171 9.12 -6.49 9.66
C ARG A 171 8.63 -6.81 8.25
N VAL A 172 8.07 -8.00 8.06
CA VAL A 172 7.46 -8.42 6.80
C VAL A 172 6.02 -8.84 7.02
N ARG A 173 5.09 -8.22 6.29
CA ARG A 173 3.66 -8.58 6.30
C ARG A 173 3.24 -9.13 4.94
N LEU A 174 2.53 -10.25 4.97
CA LEU A 174 2.01 -10.88 3.76
C LEU A 174 0.53 -10.54 3.56
N TYR A 175 0.19 -10.06 2.37
CA TYR A 175 -1.19 -9.87 1.95
C TYR A 175 -1.75 -11.22 1.49
N VAL A 176 -2.65 -11.79 2.29
CA VAL A 176 -3.25 -13.11 2.10
C VAL A 176 -4.74 -12.95 1.74
N PRO A 177 -5.11 -12.95 0.46
CA PRO A 177 -6.51 -12.93 0.06
C PRO A 177 -7.17 -14.29 0.37
N TYR A 178 -8.44 -14.28 0.79
CA TYR A 178 -9.25 -15.47 1.04
C TYR A 178 -10.72 -15.24 0.66
N GLY A 179 -11.50 -16.30 0.54
CA GLY A 179 -12.93 -16.26 0.22
C GLY A 179 -13.31 -16.96 -1.09
N VAL A 180 -14.61 -17.09 -1.33
CA VAL A 180 -15.16 -17.86 -2.47
C VAL A 180 -14.92 -17.18 -3.82
N ALA A 181 -14.81 -15.85 -3.85
CA ALA A 181 -14.59 -15.05 -5.06
C ALA A 181 -13.11 -14.99 -5.50
N TRP A 182 -12.34 -16.05 -5.27
CA TRP A 182 -10.90 -16.09 -5.56
C TRP A 182 -10.60 -16.05 -7.06
N TYR A 183 -11.46 -16.66 -7.90
CA TYR A 183 -11.22 -16.76 -9.34
C TYR A 183 -11.32 -15.39 -10.05
N PRO A 184 -12.40 -14.59 -9.86
CA PRO A 184 -12.45 -13.22 -10.39
C PRO A 184 -11.32 -12.32 -9.88
N TYR A 185 -10.93 -12.46 -8.62
CA TYR A 185 -9.78 -11.75 -8.05
C TYR A 185 -8.47 -12.11 -8.76
N PHE A 186 -8.22 -13.40 -8.96
CA PHE A 186 -7.02 -13.89 -9.63
C PHE A 186 -6.97 -13.44 -11.09
N MET A 187 -8.08 -13.57 -11.82
CA MET A 187 -8.17 -13.14 -13.22
C MET A 187 -7.92 -11.64 -13.39
N ARG A 188 -8.46 -10.79 -12.50
CA ARG A 188 -8.14 -9.35 -12.51
C ARG A 188 -6.65 -9.09 -12.31
N ARG A 189 -6.01 -9.75 -11.35
CA ARG A 189 -4.55 -9.60 -11.13
C ARG A 189 -3.70 -10.03 -12.32
N LEU A 190 -4.15 -11.01 -13.10
CA LEU A 190 -3.50 -11.41 -14.35
C LEU A 190 -3.72 -10.36 -15.47
N ALA A 191 -4.92 -9.79 -15.55
CA ALA A 191 -5.32 -8.86 -16.60
C ALA A 191 -4.82 -7.41 -16.39
N GLU A 192 -4.66 -6.96 -15.14
CA GLU A 192 -4.36 -5.56 -14.81
C GLU A 192 -3.05 -5.03 -15.42
N ARG A 193 -2.02 -5.89 -15.59
CA ARG A 193 -0.83 -5.58 -16.41
C ARG A 193 -0.21 -6.86 -17.00
N PRO A 194 0.17 -6.90 -18.29
CA PRO A 194 0.97 -8.00 -18.86
C PRO A 194 2.30 -8.21 -18.12
N ALA A 195 2.85 -7.12 -17.56
CA ALA A 195 4.03 -7.17 -16.71
C ALA A 195 3.77 -7.91 -15.37
N ASN A 196 2.55 -7.86 -14.81
CA ASN A 196 2.18 -8.62 -13.62
C ASN A 196 2.07 -10.11 -13.95
N LEU A 197 1.55 -10.46 -15.14
CA LEU A 197 1.48 -11.83 -15.64
C LEU A 197 2.88 -12.44 -15.86
N LEU A 198 3.76 -11.73 -16.60
CA LEU A 198 5.17 -12.13 -16.77
C LEU A 198 5.92 -12.21 -15.43
N PHE A 199 5.62 -11.30 -14.50
CA PHE A 199 6.20 -11.32 -13.16
C PHE A 199 5.69 -12.51 -12.33
N LEU A 200 4.40 -12.82 -12.34
CA LEU A 200 3.83 -14.00 -11.66
C LEU A 200 4.39 -15.31 -12.22
N ILE A 201 4.43 -15.46 -13.54
CA ILE A 201 4.95 -16.65 -14.22
C ILE A 201 6.46 -16.82 -13.91
N ARG A 202 7.27 -15.77 -14.02
CA ARG A 202 8.70 -15.83 -13.67
C ARG A 202 8.94 -16.15 -12.19
N ASN A 203 8.04 -15.75 -11.29
CA ASN A 203 8.15 -16.04 -9.86
C ASN A 203 7.70 -17.46 -9.50
N LEU A 204 6.73 -18.04 -10.22
CA LEU A 204 6.36 -19.45 -10.04
C LEU A 204 7.47 -20.40 -10.50
N LEU A 205 8.24 -19.99 -11.51
CA LEU A 205 9.37 -20.76 -12.05
C LEU A 205 10.68 -20.62 -11.26
N ARG A 206 10.83 -19.56 -10.45
CA ARG A 206 11.97 -19.40 -9.53
C ARG A 206 11.57 -19.93 -8.15
N ARG A 207 11.86 -21.21 -7.91
CA ARG A 207 11.73 -21.85 -6.59
C ARG A 207 12.70 -21.26 -5.58
#